data_AF-G0VIN9-F1
#
_entry.id   AF-G0VIN9-F1
#
_cell.length_a   1.000
_cell.length_b   1.000
_cell.length_c   1.000
_cell.angle_alpha   90.00
_cell.angle_beta   90.00
_cell.angle_gamma   90.00
#
_symmetry.space_group_name_H-M   'P 1'
#
loop_
_entity.id
_entity.type
_entity.pdbx_description
1 polymer ?
#
loop_
_entity_poly.entity_id
_entity_poly.type
_entity_poly.pdbx_seq_one_letter_code
_entity_poly.pdbx_strand_id
1 'polypeptide(L)'
;MTATTTNNRLNHYDILSVPSDASQQDIKRAYKERLLNIHPDKSSSSADSPPPTISHVTVNQIQEAYRILSKPESRTKYDMELLETFKKLGYTNNGDGLDAYSLDNFEFDEDHLSYHMACPRCKTHKGFDFTEDTLEEYGQERPDGEGFQVLAQCNSCSLWLKVNFDVADDYSDE
;
A
#
# COMPACT_ATOMS: atom_id res chain seq x y z
N MET A 1 1.32 -8.28 27.37
CA MET A 1 0.70 -8.37 26.03
C MET A 1 0.09 -7.02 25.72
N THR A 2 0.90 -6.09 25.17
CA THR A 2 0.48 -4.71 24.90
C THR A 2 -0.19 -4.66 23.54
N ALA A 3 -1.47 -4.30 23.53
CA ALA A 3 -2.26 -4.12 22.33
C ALA A 3 -1.68 -3.01 21.46
N THR A 4 -1.27 -3.35 20.25
CA THR A 4 -0.92 -2.38 19.21
C THR A 4 -2.22 -1.77 18.70
N THR A 5 -2.55 -0.56 19.17
CA THR A 5 -3.62 0.26 18.58
C THR A 5 -3.15 0.77 17.23
N THR A 6 -3.31 -0.05 16.19
CA THR A 6 -3.17 0.40 14.81
C THR A 6 -4.40 1.23 14.49
N ASN A 7 -4.22 2.55 14.34
CA ASN A 7 -5.26 3.46 13.86
C ASN A 7 -5.50 3.16 12.37
N ASN A 8 -6.19 2.06 12.10
CA ASN A 8 -6.44 1.55 10.76
C ASN A 8 -7.59 2.38 10.15
N ARG A 9 -7.27 3.30 9.24
CA ARG A 9 -8.29 3.90 8.38
C ARG A 9 -8.90 2.77 7.54
N LEU A 10 -10.09 2.33 7.93
CA LEU A 10 -10.82 1.26 7.26
C LEU A 10 -11.04 1.60 5.79
N ASN A 11 -10.75 0.64 4.91
CA ASN A 11 -10.99 0.76 3.49
C ASN A 11 -12.49 0.63 3.17
N HIS A 12 -12.96 1.00 1.98
CA HIS A 12 -14.37 0.84 1.58
C HIS A 12 -14.82 -0.62 1.60
N TYR A 13 -13.93 -1.54 1.26
CA TYR A 13 -14.15 -2.99 1.40
C TYR A 13 -14.34 -3.40 2.87
N ASP A 14 -13.51 -2.88 3.78
CA ASP A 14 -13.61 -3.17 5.22
C ASP A 14 -14.88 -2.58 5.83
N ILE A 15 -15.27 -1.37 5.40
CA ILE A 15 -16.49 -0.67 5.81
C ILE A 15 -17.74 -1.49 5.49
N LEU A 16 -17.81 -2.10 4.29
CA LEU A 16 -18.88 -3.03 3.94
C LEU A 16 -18.63 -4.45 4.47
N SER A 17 -17.40 -4.73 4.92
CA SER A 17 -16.84 -6.03 5.28
C SER A 17 -17.08 -7.09 4.22
N VAL A 18 -16.67 -6.75 3.00
CA VAL A 18 -16.63 -7.64 1.85
C VAL A 18 -15.18 -7.77 1.39
N PRO A 19 -14.76 -8.92 0.85
CA PRO A 19 -13.43 -9.05 0.30
C PRO A 19 -13.28 -8.21 -0.98
N SER A 20 -12.03 -7.94 -1.39
CA SER A 20 -11.72 -7.15 -2.59
C SER A 20 -12.13 -7.81 -3.90
N ASP A 21 -12.37 -9.12 -3.90
CA ASP A 21 -12.88 -9.91 -5.03
C ASP A 21 -14.42 -10.01 -5.06
N ALA A 22 -15.12 -9.37 -4.12
CA ALA A 22 -16.57 -9.47 -4.00
C ALA A 22 -17.31 -9.05 -5.28
N SER A 23 -18.37 -9.79 -5.61
CA SER A 23 -19.22 -9.49 -6.74
C SER A 23 -20.12 -8.27 -6.48
N GLN A 24 -20.68 -7.70 -7.54
CA GLN A 24 -21.61 -6.57 -7.42
C GLN A 24 -22.86 -6.92 -6.59
N GLN A 25 -23.29 -8.18 -6.64
CA GLN A 25 -24.42 -8.68 -5.87
C GLN A 25 -24.08 -8.76 -4.38
N ASP A 26 -22.86 -9.20 -4.05
CA ASP A 26 -22.38 -9.30 -2.68
C ASP A 26 -22.23 -7.92 -2.04
N ILE A 27 -21.67 -6.95 -2.77
CA ILE A 27 -21.55 -5.54 -2.33
C ILE A 27 -22.94 -4.96 -2.01
N LYS A 28 -23.93 -5.23 -2.85
CA LYS A 28 -25.31 -4.76 -2.64
C LYS A 28 -26.00 -5.45 -1.46
N ARG A 29 -25.75 -6.74 -1.25
CA ARG A 29 -26.25 -7.47 -0.09
C ARG A 29 -25.64 -6.92 1.21
N ALA A 30 -24.32 -6.78 1.24
CA ALA A 30 -23.59 -6.27 2.39
C ALA A 30 -24.01 -4.85 2.77
N TYR A 31 -24.24 -3.96 1.79
CA TYR A 31 -24.76 -2.61 2.05
C TYR A 31 -26.09 -2.62 2.81
N LYS A 32 -27.04 -3.49 2.40
CA LYS A 32 -28.34 -3.61 3.07
C LYS A 32 -28.19 -4.13 4.50
N GLU A 33 -27.37 -5.17 4.69
CA GLU A 33 -27.12 -5.75 6.01
C GLU A 33 -26.46 -4.74 6.96
N ARG A 34 -25.48 -3.97 6.45
CA ARG A 34 -24.78 -2.93 7.22
C ARG A 34 -25.73 -1.82 7.67
N LEU A 35 -26.61 -1.35 6.80
CA LEU A 35 -27.62 -0.34 7.16
C LEU A 35 -28.63 -0.85 8.19
N LEU A 36 -29.06 -2.11 8.07
CA LEU A 36 -29.98 -2.73 9.03
C LEU A 36 -29.37 -2.90 10.42
N ASN A 37 -28.06 -3.15 10.49
CA ASN A 37 -27.35 -3.32 11.75
C ASN A 37 -27.07 -2.00 12.47
N ILE A 38 -27.08 -0.87 11.77
CA ILE A 38 -26.85 0.47 12.34
C ILE A 38 -28.17 1.22 12.62
N HIS A 39 -29.32 0.61 12.29
CA HIS A 39 -30.61 1.26 12.51
C HIS A 39 -30.82 1.57 14.00
N PRO A 40 -31.16 2.81 14.38
CA PRO A 40 -31.34 3.22 15.78
C PRO A 40 -32.51 2.51 16.47
N ASP A 41 -33.38 1.86 15.70
CA ASP A 41 -34.51 1.07 16.20
C ASP A 41 -34.07 -0.27 16.85
N LYS A 42 -32.84 -0.73 16.56
CA LYS A 42 -32.21 -1.90 17.19
C LYS A 42 -31.24 -1.54 18.32
N SER A 43 -30.95 -0.26 18.58
CA SER A 43 -29.96 0.15 19.59
C SER A 43 -30.52 0.22 21.03
N SER A 44 -31.79 -0.14 21.23
CA SER A 44 -32.45 -0.07 22.55
C SER A 44 -32.38 -1.36 23.38
N SER A 45 -31.76 -2.44 22.90
CA SER A 45 -31.88 -3.75 23.58
C SER A 45 -30.64 -4.63 23.66
N SER A 46 -29.42 -4.10 23.50
CA SER A 46 -28.23 -4.92 23.77
C SER A 46 -27.08 -4.11 24.38
N ALA A 47 -26.90 -4.30 25.68
CA ALA A 47 -25.71 -3.96 26.45
C ALA A 47 -24.54 -4.93 26.18
N ASP A 48 -24.45 -5.46 24.96
CA ASP A 48 -23.34 -6.29 24.49
C ASP A 48 -22.65 -5.55 23.35
N SER A 49 -21.64 -4.78 23.72
CA SER A 49 -20.80 -4.05 22.77
C SER A 49 -20.11 -5.07 21.85
N PRO A 50 -20.32 -5.02 20.52
CA PRO A 50 -19.47 -5.79 19.60
C PRO A 50 -18.01 -5.30 19.75
N PRO A 51 -17.02 -6.13 19.38
CA PRO A 51 -15.60 -5.82 19.57
C PRO A 51 -15.24 -4.41 19.06
N PRO A 52 -14.26 -3.74 19.70
CA PRO A 52 -13.99 -2.29 19.56
C PRO A 52 -13.58 -1.81 18.15
N THR A 53 -13.60 -2.67 17.14
CA THR A 53 -13.29 -2.35 15.75
C THR A 53 -14.52 -1.99 14.90
N ILE A 54 -15.73 -2.44 15.26
CA ILE A 54 -16.95 -2.24 14.45
C ILE A 54 -17.71 -0.97 14.83
N SER A 55 -17.51 -0.45 16.06
CA SER A 55 -18.33 0.62 16.66
C SER A 55 -18.14 2.03 16.10
N HIS A 56 -17.31 2.25 15.08
CA HIS A 56 -16.98 3.60 14.60
C HIS A 56 -17.31 3.84 13.10
N VAL A 57 -17.98 2.89 12.45
CA VAL A 57 -18.41 3.06 11.05
C VAL A 57 -19.76 3.78 11.02
N THR A 58 -19.78 4.97 10.44
CA THR A 58 -20.99 5.79 10.30
C THR A 58 -21.82 5.38 9.09
N VAL A 59 -23.12 5.70 9.12
CA VAL A 59 -24.03 5.52 7.96
C VAL A 59 -23.48 6.21 6.71
N ASN A 60 -22.90 7.40 6.88
CA ASN A 60 -22.28 8.16 5.78
C ASN A 60 -21.12 7.38 5.14
N GLN A 61 -20.26 6.75 5.94
CA GLN A 61 -19.14 5.95 5.42
C GLN A 61 -19.63 4.72 4.64
N ILE A 62 -20.72 4.09 5.07
CA ILE A 62 -21.31 2.94 4.37
C ILE A 62 -21.94 3.36 3.05
N GLN A 63 -22.65 4.49 3.03
CA GLN A 63 -23.21 5.05 1.80
C GLN A 63 -22.11 5.43 0.81
N GLU A 64 -21.02 6.03 1.30
CA GLU A 64 -19.87 6.39 0.49
C GLU A 64 -19.16 5.16 -0.09
N ALA A 65 -18.88 4.16 0.76
CA ALA A 65 -18.26 2.91 0.33
C ALA A 65 -19.12 2.21 -0.73
N TYR A 66 -20.44 2.15 -0.54
CA TYR A 66 -21.34 1.59 -1.54
C TYR A 66 -21.35 2.43 -2.83
N ARG A 67 -21.33 3.77 -2.75
CA ARG A 67 -21.33 4.64 -3.93
C ARG A 67 -20.12 4.38 -4.83
N ILE A 68 -18.94 4.20 -4.23
CA ILE A 68 -17.69 3.94 -4.93
C ILE A 68 -17.64 2.49 -5.46
N LEU A 69 -17.95 1.51 -4.61
CA LEU A 69 -17.88 0.09 -4.96
C LEU A 69 -19.06 -0.41 -5.81
N SER A 70 -20.14 0.37 -5.92
CA SER A 70 -21.34 -0.04 -6.70
C SER A 70 -21.17 0.11 -8.20
N LYS A 71 -20.23 0.93 -8.67
CA LYS A 71 -20.01 1.20 -10.10
C LYS A 71 -18.66 0.63 -10.52
N PRO A 72 -18.58 -0.12 -11.63
CA PRO A 72 -17.33 -0.74 -12.05
C PRO A 72 -16.23 0.30 -12.29
N GLU A 73 -16.53 1.40 -12.98
CA GLU A 73 -15.57 2.48 -13.25
C GLU A 73 -15.03 3.13 -11.97
N SER A 74 -15.92 3.41 -11.00
CA SER A 74 -15.54 4.03 -9.73
C SER A 74 -14.75 3.07 -8.84
N ARG A 75 -15.09 1.79 -8.86
CA ARG A 75 -14.34 0.72 -8.18
C ARG A 75 -12.94 0.58 -8.76
N THR A 76 -12.79 0.50 -10.08
CA THR A 76 -11.48 0.42 -10.73
C THR A 76 -10.59 1.61 -10.35
N LYS A 77 -11.13 2.83 -10.40
CA LYS A 77 -10.38 4.03 -10.02
C LYS A 77 -9.93 3.97 -8.56
N TYR A 78 -10.81 3.52 -7.67
CA TYR A 78 -10.50 3.37 -6.26
C TYR A 78 -9.45 2.28 -6.01
N ASP A 79 -9.53 1.14 -6.69
CA ASP A 79 -8.56 0.06 -6.58
C ASP A 79 -7.16 0.52 -7.06
N MET A 80 -7.10 1.35 -8.12
CA MET A 80 -5.86 1.98 -8.57
C MET A 80 -5.29 2.95 -7.53
N GLU A 81 -6.11 3.83 -6.97
CA GLU A 81 -5.69 4.78 -5.91
C GLU A 81 -5.20 4.04 -4.66
N LEU A 82 -5.88 2.95 -4.30
CA LEU A 82 -5.50 2.09 -3.19
C LEU A 82 -4.14 1.42 -3.45
N LEU A 83 -3.92 0.90 -4.66
CA LEU A 83 -2.64 0.33 -5.07
C LEU A 83 -1.52 1.36 -5.06
N GLU A 84 -1.76 2.57 -5.57
CA GLU A 84 -0.80 3.68 -5.51
C GLU A 84 -0.49 4.08 -4.07
N THR A 85 -1.49 4.08 -3.19
CA THR A 85 -1.31 4.36 -1.77
C THR A 85 -0.45 3.29 -1.12
N PHE A 86 -0.67 2.00 -1.43
CA PHE A 86 0.17 0.91 -0.95
C PHE A 86 1.60 1.00 -1.49
N LYS A 87 1.77 1.33 -2.78
CA LYS A 87 3.09 1.59 -3.38
C LYS A 87 3.82 2.74 -2.67
N LYS A 88 3.14 3.87 -2.42
CA LYS A 88 3.70 5.01 -1.67
C LYS A 88 4.07 4.67 -0.23
N LEU A 89 3.38 3.70 0.36
CA LEU A 89 3.66 3.21 1.71
C LEU A 89 4.70 2.08 1.75
N GLY A 90 5.25 1.64 0.61
CA GLY A 90 6.26 0.59 0.51
C GLY A 90 5.71 -0.84 0.50
N TYR A 91 4.39 -1.02 0.55
CA TYR A 91 3.76 -2.35 0.54
C TYR A 91 3.64 -2.90 -0.89
N THR A 92 4.71 -3.49 -1.41
CA THR A 92 4.67 -4.29 -2.64
C THR A 92 4.57 -5.77 -2.28
N ASN A 93 3.39 -6.38 -2.46
CA ASN A 93 3.20 -7.80 -2.16
C ASN A 93 3.79 -8.68 -3.29
N ASN A 94 5.12 -8.79 -3.33
CA ASN A 94 5.83 -9.73 -4.22
C ASN A 94 5.94 -11.15 -3.61
N GLY A 95 5.31 -11.39 -2.45
CA GLY A 95 5.21 -12.71 -1.80
C GLY A 95 6.45 -13.15 -1.02
N ASP A 96 7.51 -12.35 -1.02
CA ASP A 96 8.80 -12.63 -0.35
C ASP A 96 9.01 -11.84 0.95
N GLY A 97 8.10 -10.91 1.27
CA GLY A 97 8.13 -10.14 2.51
C GLY A 97 9.17 -9.03 2.54
N LEU A 98 9.72 -8.64 1.38
CA LEU A 98 10.58 -7.48 1.24
C LEU A 98 9.82 -6.32 0.57
N ASP A 99 9.96 -5.13 1.15
CA ASP A 99 9.40 -3.92 0.56
C ASP A 99 10.22 -3.56 -0.70
N ALA A 100 9.53 -3.33 -1.82
CA ALA A 100 10.13 -2.92 -3.08
C ALA A 100 9.83 -1.44 -3.38
N TYR A 101 10.86 -0.74 -3.84
CA TYR A 101 10.83 0.69 -4.16
C TYR A 101 11.35 0.89 -5.58
N SER A 102 10.85 1.90 -6.29
CA SER A 102 11.48 2.35 -7.55
C SER A 102 12.70 3.22 -7.21
N LEU A 103 13.73 3.19 -8.05
CA LEU A 103 14.85 4.13 -7.93
C LEU A 103 14.38 5.59 -8.06
N ASP A 104 13.27 5.84 -8.76
CA ASP A 104 12.64 7.18 -8.83
C ASP A 104 12.17 7.72 -7.47
N ASN A 105 12.03 6.84 -6.47
CA ASN A 105 11.70 7.25 -5.11
C ASN A 105 12.93 7.79 -4.33
N PHE A 106 14.13 7.69 -4.90
CA PHE A 106 15.38 8.12 -4.30
C PHE A 106 15.72 9.53 -4.77
N GLU A 107 16.31 10.31 -3.87
CA GLU A 107 16.84 11.63 -4.21
C GLU A 107 18.22 11.44 -4.85
N PHE A 108 18.45 12.07 -6.00
CA PHE A 108 19.74 12.07 -6.67
C PHE A 108 20.60 13.25 -6.17
N ASP A 109 21.80 12.93 -5.71
CA ASP A 109 22.82 13.88 -5.26
C ASP A 109 23.81 14.11 -6.40
N GLU A 110 23.69 15.26 -7.07
CA GLU A 110 24.53 15.63 -8.23
C GLU A 110 26.01 15.76 -7.87
N ASP A 111 26.34 16.15 -6.63
CA ASP A 111 27.72 16.36 -6.20
C ASP A 111 28.47 15.03 -6.03
N HIS A 112 27.74 13.97 -5.64
CA HIS A 112 28.30 12.65 -5.36
C HIS A 112 27.90 11.58 -6.38
N LEU A 113 27.08 11.93 -7.38
CA LEU A 113 26.52 11.03 -8.39
C LEU A 113 25.89 9.77 -7.76
N SER A 114 25.09 10.00 -6.72
CA SER A 114 24.50 8.92 -5.90
C SER A 114 23.02 9.12 -5.67
N TYR A 115 22.27 8.03 -5.68
CA TYR A 115 20.86 7.95 -5.30
C TYR A 115 20.75 7.61 -3.82
N HIS A 116 20.02 8.39 -3.05
CA HIS A 116 19.86 8.15 -1.62
C HIS A 116 18.42 8.27 -1.13
N MET A 117 18.10 7.51 -0.09
CA MET A 117 16.81 7.57 0.58
C MET A 117 16.97 7.37 2.09
N ALA A 118 16.18 8.12 2.88
CA ALA A 118 16.12 7.91 4.32
C ALA A 118 15.44 6.57 4.64
N CYS A 119 15.97 5.82 5.61
CA CYS A 119 15.40 4.51 5.94
C CYS A 119 13.99 4.65 6.55
N PRO A 120 12.96 3.99 6.00
CA PRO A 120 11.59 4.13 6.50
C PRO A 120 11.42 3.56 7.92
N ARG A 121 12.28 2.62 8.32
CA ARG A 121 12.25 1.98 9.65
C ARG A 121 12.97 2.79 10.74
N CYS A 122 14.26 3.06 10.57
CA CYS A 122 15.08 3.72 11.60
C CYS A 122 15.26 5.23 11.38
N LYS A 123 14.74 5.78 10.27
CA LYS A 123 14.83 7.20 9.91
C LYS A 123 16.26 7.73 9.76
N THR A 124 17.24 6.84 9.60
CA THR A 124 18.62 7.23 9.29
C THR A 124 18.66 7.92 7.93
N HIS A 125 19.32 9.09 7.88
CA HIS A 125 19.58 9.84 6.66
C HIS A 125 20.58 9.11 5.76
N LYS A 126 20.35 9.09 4.44
CA LYS A 126 21.08 8.21 3.50
C LYS A 126 21.17 6.77 4.03
N GLY A 127 20.05 6.27 4.53
CA GLY A 127 19.95 4.91 5.08
C GLY A 127 20.14 3.85 3.99
N PHE A 128 19.83 4.22 2.75
CA PHE A 128 20.13 3.52 1.51
C PHE A 128 20.79 4.53 0.57
N ASP A 129 21.89 4.12 -0.06
CA ASP A 129 22.73 4.95 -0.90
C ASP A 129 23.32 4.07 -2.00
N PHE A 130 23.19 4.50 -3.25
CA PHE A 130 23.61 3.74 -4.43
C PHE A 130 24.32 4.67 -5.41
N THR A 131 25.44 4.23 -5.96
CA THR A 131 26.03 4.83 -7.15
C THR A 131 25.59 4.07 -8.39
N GLU A 132 25.77 4.66 -9.57
CA GLU A 132 25.57 3.98 -10.85
C GLU A 132 26.38 2.68 -10.93
N ASP A 133 27.67 2.69 -10.58
CA ASP A 133 28.51 1.50 -10.54
C ASP A 133 27.94 0.40 -9.63
N THR A 134 27.35 0.78 -8.48
CA THR A 134 26.77 -0.17 -7.54
C THR A 134 25.51 -0.81 -8.12
N LEU A 135 24.69 -0.03 -8.83
CA LEU A 135 23.49 -0.54 -9.48
C LEU A 135 23.84 -1.48 -10.63
N GLU A 136 24.87 -1.15 -11.42
CA GLU A 136 25.36 -2.02 -12.50
C GLU A 136 25.97 -3.32 -11.98
N GLU A 137 26.79 -3.27 -10.92
CA GLU A 137 27.49 -4.45 -10.40
C GLU A 137 26.53 -5.44 -9.70
N TYR A 138 25.55 -4.93 -8.95
CA TYR A 138 24.66 -5.74 -8.13
C TYR A 138 23.23 -5.89 -8.69
N GLY A 139 22.94 -5.25 -9.82
CA GLY A 139 21.66 -5.35 -10.52
C GLY A 139 21.37 -6.76 -11.03
N GLN A 140 20.16 -7.25 -10.77
CA GLN A 140 19.67 -8.54 -11.27
C GLN A 140 18.42 -8.32 -12.11
N GLU A 141 18.31 -8.99 -13.24
CA GLU A 141 17.09 -8.97 -14.07
C GLU A 141 15.88 -9.40 -13.24
N ARG A 142 14.77 -8.66 -13.39
CA ARG A 142 13.54 -8.99 -12.68
C ARG A 142 12.87 -10.23 -13.31
N PRO A 143 12.08 -11.01 -12.55
CA PRO A 143 11.44 -12.23 -13.06
C PRO A 143 10.45 -11.99 -14.21
N ASP A 144 9.90 -10.78 -14.30
CA ASP A 144 9.03 -10.29 -15.37
C ASP A 144 9.80 -9.94 -16.66
N GLY A 145 11.14 -9.87 -16.62
CA GLY A 145 11.99 -9.56 -17.76
C GLY A 145 11.98 -8.09 -18.17
N GLU A 146 11.35 -7.23 -17.39
CA GLU A 146 11.33 -5.78 -17.58
C GLU A 146 12.25 -5.16 -16.53
N GLY A 147 13.41 -4.62 -16.91
CA GLY A 147 14.31 -3.90 -16.00
C GLY A 147 15.05 -4.76 -14.96
N PHE A 148 15.62 -4.08 -13.96
CA PHE A 148 16.53 -4.66 -12.97
C PHE A 148 16.05 -4.40 -11.54
N GLN A 149 16.56 -5.20 -10.61
CA GLN A 149 16.38 -5.03 -9.16
C GLN A 149 17.70 -5.25 -8.43
N VAL A 150 17.92 -4.51 -7.33
CA VAL A 150 19.00 -4.73 -6.37
C VAL A 150 18.42 -4.94 -4.96
N LEU A 151 19.05 -5.80 -4.18
CA LEU A 151 18.75 -6.00 -2.76
C LEU A 151 19.71 -5.19 -1.91
N ALA A 152 19.17 -4.27 -1.12
CA ALA A 152 19.96 -3.35 -0.32
C ALA A 152 19.62 -3.44 1.16
N GLN A 153 20.65 -3.47 2.00
CA GLN A 153 20.50 -3.39 3.44
C GLN A 153 20.69 -1.95 3.91
N CYS A 154 19.89 -1.52 4.89
CA CYS A 154 20.09 -0.22 5.50
C CYS A 154 21.42 -0.13 6.26
N ASN A 155 22.14 0.98 6.10
CA ASN A 155 23.44 1.24 6.77
C ASN A 155 23.38 1.36 8.30
N SER A 156 22.19 1.38 8.90
CA SER A 156 22.03 1.58 10.36
C SER A 156 20.98 0.68 11.00
N CYS A 157 20.37 -0.25 10.27
CA CYS A 157 19.47 -1.25 10.85
C CYS A 157 19.45 -2.54 10.02
N SER A 158 18.59 -3.49 10.38
CA SER A 158 18.45 -4.76 9.66
C SER A 158 17.36 -4.75 8.57
N LEU A 159 16.88 -3.58 8.14
CA LEU A 159 15.89 -3.50 7.06
C LEU A 159 16.57 -3.79 5.72
N TRP A 160 15.96 -4.68 4.94
CA TRP A 160 16.33 -4.97 3.57
C TRP A 160 15.23 -4.47 2.65
N LEU A 161 15.62 -3.83 1.54
CA LEU A 161 14.72 -3.34 0.50
C LEU A 161 15.10 -3.94 -0.85
N LYS A 162 14.09 -4.12 -1.69
CA LYS A 162 14.27 -4.30 -3.13
C LYS A 162 14.19 -2.93 -3.79
N VAL A 163 15.15 -2.60 -4.64
CA VAL A 163 15.13 -1.36 -5.41
C VAL A 163 15.10 -1.72 -6.88
N ASN A 164 14.02 -1.37 -7.55
CA ASN A 164 13.80 -1.63 -8.96
C ASN A 164 14.26 -0.42 -9.76
N PHE A 165 14.94 -0.65 -10.88
CA PHE A 165 15.40 0.39 -11.77
C PHE A 165 15.41 -0.11 -13.22
N ASP A 166 15.28 0.82 -14.15
CA ASP A 166 15.38 0.56 -15.57
C ASP A 166 16.67 1.22 -16.08
N VAL A 167 17.38 0.53 -16.98
CA VAL A 167 18.53 1.12 -17.68
C VAL A 167 17.96 1.90 -18.85
N ALA A 168 18.20 3.21 -18.88
CA ALA A 168 17.90 3.99 -20.07
C ALA A 168 18.88 3.56 -21.17
N ASP A 169 18.35 3.03 -22.28
CA ASP A 169 19.14 2.84 -23.49
C ASP A 169 19.51 4.22 -24.05
N ASP A 170 20.65 4.77 -23.66
CA ASP A 170 21.27 5.92 -24.32
C ASP A 170 21.79 5.48 -25.71
N TYR A 171 20.88 5.32 -26.66
CA TYR A 171 21.22 5.26 -28.07
C TYR A 171 21.36 6.69 -28.62
N SER A 172 22.61 7.15 -28.60
CA SER A 172 23.28 7.90 -29.68
C SER A 172 22.61 9.19 -30.17
N ASP A 173 23.03 10.32 -29.61
CA ASP A 173 23.13 11.59 -30.35
C ASP A 173 24.19 11.40 -31.45
N GLU A 174 23.76 11.36 -32.71
CA GLU A 174 24.60 11.44 -33.92
C GLU A 174 24.24 12.70 -34.73
#